data_AF-A0A1V2AYS0-F1
#
_entry.id   AF-A0A1V2AYS0-F1
#
_cell.length_a   1.000
_cell.length_b   1.000
_cell.length_c   1.000
_cell.angle_alpha   90.00
_cell.angle_beta   90.00
_cell.angle_gamma   90.00
#
_symmetry.space_group_name_H-M   'P 1'
#
loop_
_entity.id
_entity.type
_entity.pdbx_description
1 polymer ?
#
loop_
_entity_poly.entity_id
_entity_poly.type
_entity_poly.pdbx_seq_one_letter_code
_entity_poly.pdbx_strand_id
1 'polypeptide(L)'
;MNFFQILARNIIRKSFHLSVWTIEQFYDIAVFEEKTRELNNLPEGTLGKDIAACLIRHNLRLVPGYESHDLKHVLLGFQMTPVHEIRLQAFMLGNGNRTIPSLLIFLFGALLLPDLWRTFYHDFKNGTQAKPISTWTIEDYAHCQTSTLREAVFSYAPKTHPMPVTSWITKFGAYMAIFLGTAGMLFCLPFLFSSSIEDIVGAGFPFVGGTIIASAGLIALSNISKPQPAFTLSGK
;
A
#
# COMPACT_ATOMS: atom_id res chain seq x y z
N MET A 1 11.48 8.15 -23.44
CA MET A 1 10.83 8.63 -22.20
C MET A 1 10.55 10.11 -22.39
N ASN A 2 9.31 10.57 -22.21
CA ASN A 2 8.97 11.98 -22.41
C ASN A 2 9.34 12.83 -21.18
N PHE A 3 9.27 14.16 -21.31
CA PHE A 3 9.61 15.08 -20.23
C PHE A 3 8.79 14.85 -18.95
N PHE A 4 7.47 14.65 -19.09
CA PHE A 4 6.58 14.37 -17.97
C PHE A 4 6.95 13.08 -17.22
N GLN A 5 7.33 12.02 -17.93
CA GLN A 5 7.77 10.75 -17.35
C GLN A 5 9.08 10.90 -16.55
N ILE A 6 10.01 11.74 -17.03
CA ILE A 6 11.24 12.06 -16.31
C ILE A 6 10.92 12.84 -15.04
N LEU A 7 10.06 13.86 -15.15
CA LEU A 7 9.64 14.68 -14.02
C LEU A 7 8.93 13.84 -12.95
N ALA A 8 7.97 13.00 -13.33
CA ALA A 8 7.25 12.11 -12.43
C ALA A 8 8.20 11.17 -11.66
N ARG A 9 9.16 10.55 -12.35
CA ARG A 9 10.16 9.66 -11.72
C ARG A 9 11.09 10.42 -10.77
N ASN A 10 11.44 11.66 -11.10
CA ASN A 10 12.23 12.51 -10.21
C ASN A 10 11.45 12.91 -8.95
N ILE A 11 10.16 13.25 -9.09
CA ILE A 11 9.27 13.53 -7.94
C ILE A 11 9.23 12.31 -7.03
N ILE A 12 8.91 11.13 -7.59
CA ILE A 12 8.82 9.87 -6.82
C ILE A 12 10.14 9.56 -6.12
N ARG A 13 11.27 9.71 -6.81
CA ARG A 13 12.60 9.48 -6.22
C ARG A 13 12.86 10.41 -5.05
N LYS A 14 12.59 11.71 -5.19
CA LYS A 14 12.78 12.68 -4.10
C LYS A 14 11.85 12.38 -2.93
N SER A 15 10.58 12.07 -3.20
CA SER A 15 9.61 11.69 -2.16
C SER A 15 10.07 10.47 -1.38
N PHE A 16 10.55 9.42 -2.07
CA PHE A 16 11.03 8.20 -1.42
C PHE A 16 12.24 8.48 -0.51
N HIS A 17 13.25 9.20 -1.00
CA HIS A 17 14.41 9.55 -0.18
C HIS A 17 14.02 10.39 1.04
N LEU A 18 13.09 11.34 0.87
CA LEU A 18 12.58 12.15 1.97
C LEU A 18 11.87 11.27 3.02
N SER A 19 11.03 10.32 2.60
CA SER A 19 10.35 9.39 3.50
C SER A 19 11.32 8.54 4.31
N VAL A 20 12.31 7.93 3.66
CA VAL A 20 13.33 7.11 4.36
C VAL A 20 14.12 7.98 5.34
N TRP A 21 14.60 9.14 4.90
CA TRP A 21 15.34 10.07 5.75
C TRP A 21 14.52 10.50 6.99
N THR A 22 13.23 10.77 6.81
CA THR A 22 12.33 11.12 7.93
C THR A 22 12.19 9.98 8.92
N ILE A 23 11.99 8.74 8.46
CA ILE A 23 11.90 7.57 9.35
C ILE A 23 13.19 7.42 10.14
N GLU A 24 14.35 7.51 9.51
CA GLU A 24 15.66 7.38 10.17
C GLU A 24 15.87 8.39 11.32
N GLN A 25 15.19 9.54 11.32
CA GLN A 25 15.31 10.51 12.43
C GLN A 25 14.66 10.04 13.73
N PHE A 26 13.74 9.06 13.68
CA PHE A 26 12.94 8.64 14.83
C PHE A 26 13.40 7.32 15.47
N TYR A 27 14.49 6.72 14.98
CA TYR A 27 14.92 5.39 15.40
C TYR A 27 16.42 5.29 15.64
N ASP A 28 16.81 4.36 16.51
CA ASP A 28 18.22 4.04 16.77
C ASP A 28 18.77 3.11 15.68
N ILE A 29 19.63 3.66 14.83
CA ILE A 29 20.20 2.98 13.66
C ILE A 29 21.13 1.83 14.07
N ALA A 30 21.75 1.89 15.26
CA ALA A 30 22.74 0.89 15.69
C ALA A 30 22.16 -0.53 15.79
N VAL A 31 20.92 -0.64 16.29
CA VAL A 31 20.19 -1.92 16.42
C VAL A 31 20.01 -2.60 15.06
N PHE A 32 19.74 -1.83 14.02
CA PHE A 32 19.49 -2.35 12.67
C PHE A 32 20.76 -2.73 11.93
N GLU A 33 21.88 -2.07 12.23
CA GLU A 33 23.20 -2.49 11.74
C GLU A 33 23.63 -3.82 12.36
N GLU A 34 23.37 -4.03 13.65
CA GLU A 34 23.62 -5.32 14.31
C GLU A 34 22.75 -6.42 13.72
N LYS A 35 21.43 -6.20 13.58
CA LYS A 35 20.53 -7.15 12.95
C LYS A 35 20.95 -7.51 11.51
N THR A 36 21.39 -6.53 10.73
CA THR A 36 21.92 -6.79 9.37
C THR A 36 23.18 -7.65 9.40
N ARG A 37 24.05 -7.45 10.39
CA ARG A 37 25.26 -8.27 10.59
C ARG A 37 24.91 -9.70 10.97
N GLU A 38 23.94 -9.91 11.85
CA GLU A 38 23.43 -11.24 12.21
C GLU A 38 22.88 -11.97 10.98
N LEU A 39 22.06 -11.30 10.17
CA LEU A 39 21.55 -11.84 8.91
C LEU A 39 22.68 -12.19 7.94
N ASN A 40 23.73 -11.38 7.86
CA ASN A 40 24.90 -11.67 7.02
C ASN A 40 25.72 -12.87 7.50
N ASN A 41 25.63 -13.26 8.77
CA ASN A 41 26.33 -14.43 9.30
C ASN A 41 25.59 -15.75 9.03
N LEU A 42 24.39 -15.69 8.45
CA LEU A 42 23.63 -16.89 8.09
C LEU A 42 24.26 -17.62 6.89
N PRO A 43 23.99 -18.94 6.74
CA PRO A 43 24.51 -19.73 5.63
C PRO A 43 24.12 -19.17 4.26
N GLU A 44 24.97 -19.38 3.26
CA GLU A 44 24.71 -19.01 1.87
C GLU A 44 23.42 -19.65 1.33
N GLY A 45 22.64 -18.87 0.58
CA GLY A 45 21.33 -19.25 0.03
C GLY A 45 20.15 -19.09 1.00
N THR A 46 20.40 -18.80 2.28
CA THR A 46 19.30 -18.47 3.21
C THR A 46 18.73 -17.08 2.93
N LEU A 47 17.44 -16.89 3.22
CA LEU A 47 16.75 -15.62 2.99
C LEU A 47 17.42 -14.47 3.72
N GLY A 48 17.85 -14.67 4.97
CA GLY A 48 18.51 -13.61 5.74
C GLY A 48 19.86 -13.22 5.15
N LYS A 49 20.66 -14.18 4.67
CA LYS A 49 21.91 -13.90 3.97
C LYS A 49 21.69 -13.09 2.70
N ASP A 50 20.66 -13.44 1.93
CA ASP A 50 20.28 -12.72 0.71
C ASP A 50 19.75 -11.30 0.99
N ILE A 51 19.03 -11.10 2.10
CA ILE A 51 18.59 -9.78 2.57
C ILE A 51 19.79 -8.90 2.90
N ALA A 52 20.71 -9.40 3.73
CA ALA A 52 21.90 -8.65 4.10
C ALA A 52 22.76 -8.31 2.88
N ALA A 53 22.97 -9.26 1.96
CA ALA A 53 23.70 -9.04 0.73
C ALA A 53 23.02 -8.00 -0.18
N CYS A 54 21.68 -7.99 -0.25
CA CYS A 54 20.92 -7.00 -1.02
C CYS A 54 21.09 -5.60 -0.43
N LEU A 55 20.95 -5.44 0.88
CA LEU A 55 21.09 -4.16 1.58
C LEU A 55 22.50 -3.58 1.39
N ILE A 56 23.55 -4.39 1.63
CA ILE A 56 24.95 -3.97 1.47
C ILE A 56 25.22 -3.55 0.02
N ARG A 57 24.77 -4.33 -0.96
CA ARG A 57 24.97 -4.03 -2.40
C ARG A 57 24.37 -2.69 -2.80
N HIS A 58 23.22 -2.34 -2.23
CA HIS A 58 22.52 -1.09 -2.53
C HIS A 58 22.91 0.07 -1.59
N ASN A 59 23.84 -0.15 -0.65
CA ASN A 59 24.19 0.80 0.41
C ASN A 59 22.94 1.28 1.17
N LEU A 60 22.05 0.33 1.47
CA LEU A 60 20.82 0.53 2.21
C LEU A 60 20.93 -0.14 3.58
N ARG A 61 20.07 0.30 4.49
CA ARG A 61 19.90 -0.26 5.83
C ARG A 61 18.49 -0.80 5.97
N LEU A 62 18.29 -1.73 6.90
CA LEU A 62 16.93 -2.13 7.29
C LEU A 62 16.17 -0.90 7.79
N VAL A 63 14.96 -0.71 7.27
CA VAL A 63 14.11 0.39 7.72
C VAL A 63 13.35 -0.05 8.98
N PRO A 64 13.47 0.69 10.10
CA PRO A 64 12.82 0.34 11.36
C PRO A 64 11.30 0.22 11.23
N GLY A 65 10.73 -0.91 11.65
CA GLY A 65 9.30 -1.21 11.52
C GLY A 65 8.85 -1.61 10.11
N TYR A 66 9.78 -1.68 9.15
CA TYR A 66 9.57 -2.11 7.76
C TYR A 66 10.54 -3.23 7.36
N GLU A 67 11.19 -3.90 8.31
CA GLU A 67 12.16 -4.98 8.04
C GLU A 67 11.46 -6.14 7.32
N SER A 68 10.24 -6.45 7.77
CA SER A 68 9.41 -7.47 7.14
C SER A 68 8.92 -7.07 5.74
N HIS A 69 9.04 -5.80 5.35
CA HIS A 69 8.79 -5.35 3.99
C HIS A 69 10.05 -5.51 3.12
N ASP A 70 11.25 -5.20 3.65
CA ASP A 70 12.52 -5.40 2.95
C ASP A 70 12.74 -6.87 2.51
N LEU A 71 12.28 -7.85 3.29
CA LEU A 71 12.36 -9.27 2.90
C LEU A 71 11.60 -9.57 1.60
N LYS A 72 10.50 -8.84 1.34
CA LYS A 72 9.61 -9.08 0.20
C LYS A 72 10.28 -8.69 -1.11
N HIS A 73 11.14 -7.68 -1.09
CA HIS A 73 11.98 -7.33 -2.24
C HIS A 73 12.85 -8.49 -2.69
N VAL A 74 13.54 -9.13 -1.74
CA VAL A 74 14.45 -10.24 -2.01
C VAL A 74 13.70 -11.51 -2.40
N LEU A 75 12.64 -11.84 -1.66
CA LEU A 75 11.83 -13.02 -1.91
C LEU A 75 11.19 -12.98 -3.31
N LEU A 76 10.59 -11.85 -3.67
CA LEU A 76 9.84 -11.66 -4.92
C LEU A 76 10.69 -11.16 -6.10
N GLY A 77 11.92 -10.69 -5.83
CA GLY A 77 12.83 -10.17 -6.86
C GLY A 77 12.53 -8.73 -7.31
N PHE A 78 11.84 -7.93 -6.49
CA PHE A 78 11.66 -6.50 -6.75
C PHE A 78 12.89 -5.71 -6.30
N GLN A 79 13.43 -4.85 -7.16
CA GLN A 79 14.60 -4.05 -6.80
C GLN A 79 14.25 -2.96 -5.77
N MET A 80 15.25 -2.51 -5.00
CA MET A 80 15.14 -1.40 -4.05
C MET A 80 15.18 -0.03 -4.76
N THR A 81 14.31 0.17 -5.75
CA THR A 81 14.20 1.44 -6.50
C THR A 81 12.81 2.03 -6.32
N PRO A 82 12.63 3.36 -6.37
CA PRO A 82 11.32 3.97 -6.11
C PRO A 82 10.20 3.49 -7.05
N VAL A 83 10.52 3.14 -8.31
CA VAL A 83 9.54 2.57 -9.25
C VAL A 83 9.19 1.13 -8.87
N HIS A 84 10.19 0.31 -8.52
CA HIS A 84 9.95 -1.05 -8.09
C HIS A 84 9.26 -1.13 -6.72
N GLU A 85 9.41 -0.13 -5.87
CA GLU A 85 8.62 0.02 -4.65
C GLU A 85 7.13 0.06 -4.99
N ILE A 86 6.73 0.94 -5.90
CA ILE A 86 5.32 1.05 -6.34
C ILE A 86 4.83 -0.27 -6.95
N ARG A 87 5.68 -0.95 -7.73
CA ARG A 87 5.37 -2.28 -8.30
C ARG A 87 5.19 -3.35 -7.22
N LEU A 88 6.07 -3.36 -6.21
CA LEU A 88 5.95 -4.24 -5.06
C LEU A 88 4.64 -3.96 -4.32
N GLN A 89 4.27 -2.68 -4.12
CA GLN A 89 2.99 -2.34 -3.49
C GLN A 89 1.80 -2.83 -4.32
N ALA A 90 1.86 -2.74 -5.66
CA ALA A 90 0.83 -3.30 -6.53
C ALA A 90 0.69 -4.83 -6.33
N PHE A 91 1.82 -5.55 -6.30
CA PHE A 91 1.83 -6.99 -6.00
C PHE A 91 1.25 -7.29 -4.62
N MET A 92 1.69 -6.57 -3.59
CA MET A 92 1.26 -6.81 -2.21
C MET A 92 -0.23 -6.53 -2.00
N LEU A 93 -0.78 -5.50 -2.64
CA LEU A 93 -2.23 -5.25 -2.66
C LEU A 93 -2.98 -6.43 -3.27
N GLY A 94 -2.48 -7.01 -4.37
CA GLY A 94 -3.03 -8.23 -4.97
C GLY A 94 -2.91 -9.44 -4.05
N ASN A 95 -1.81 -9.55 -3.33
CA ASN A 95 -1.52 -10.62 -2.37
C ASN A 95 -2.35 -10.55 -1.08
N GLY A 96 -3.16 -9.49 -0.91
CA GLY A 96 -4.06 -9.32 0.23
C GLY A 96 -3.49 -8.47 1.35
N ASN A 97 -2.36 -7.79 1.15
CA ASN A 97 -1.85 -6.79 2.07
C ASN A 97 -2.74 -5.54 2.04
N ARG A 98 -3.43 -5.24 3.15
CA ARG A 98 -4.40 -4.13 3.24
C ARG A 98 -3.93 -3.04 4.19
N THR A 99 -2.64 -2.72 4.17
CA THR A 99 -2.10 -1.64 5.00
C THR A 99 -2.30 -0.29 4.32
N ILE A 100 -2.62 0.74 5.10
CA ILE A 100 -2.82 2.12 4.59
C ILE A 100 -1.56 2.62 3.85
N PRO A 101 -0.32 2.43 4.37
CA PRO A 101 0.88 2.85 3.65
C PRO A 101 1.01 2.22 2.26
N SER A 102 0.72 0.91 2.14
CA SER A 102 0.80 0.18 0.88
C SER A 102 -0.16 0.76 -0.17
N LEU A 103 -1.40 1.04 0.24
CA LEU A 103 -2.40 1.66 -0.63
C LEU A 103 -1.99 3.07 -1.06
N LEU A 104 -1.53 3.91 -0.12
CA LEU A 104 -1.16 5.31 -0.42
C LEU A 104 0.04 5.39 -1.36
N ILE A 105 1.09 4.59 -1.12
CA ILE A 105 2.27 4.54 -1.99
C ILE A 105 1.87 4.08 -3.39
N PHE A 106 1.02 3.05 -3.49
CA PHE A 106 0.53 2.58 -4.78
C PHE A 106 -0.29 3.64 -5.51
N LEU A 107 -1.25 4.29 -4.84
CA LEU A 107 -2.08 5.34 -5.45
C LEU A 107 -1.24 6.53 -5.92
N PHE A 108 -0.29 6.97 -5.10
CA PHE A 108 0.66 8.03 -5.45
C PHE A 108 1.45 7.66 -6.72
N GLY A 109 1.99 6.45 -6.76
CA GLY A 109 2.72 5.94 -7.91
C GLY A 109 1.87 5.75 -9.16
N ALA A 110 0.67 5.20 -9.02
CA ALA A 110 -0.27 4.99 -10.11
C ALA A 110 -0.70 6.32 -10.74
N LEU A 111 -0.95 7.37 -9.95
CA LEU A 111 -1.31 8.68 -10.46
C LEU A 111 -0.17 9.32 -11.28
N LEU A 112 1.08 9.16 -10.82
CA LEU A 112 2.25 9.77 -11.45
C LEU A 112 2.83 8.96 -12.62
N LEU A 113 2.57 7.64 -12.69
CA LEU A 113 3.16 6.73 -13.68
C LEU A 113 2.08 6.01 -14.52
N PRO A 114 1.28 6.74 -15.33
CA PRO A 114 0.28 6.14 -16.20
C PRO A 114 0.87 5.19 -17.24
N ASP A 115 2.13 5.39 -17.62
CA ASP A 115 2.84 4.53 -18.56
C ASP A 115 3.12 3.13 -18.01
N LEU A 116 3.07 2.93 -16.69
CA LEU A 116 3.30 1.64 -16.04
C LEU A 116 2.04 0.93 -15.57
N TRP A 117 0.84 1.44 -15.87
CA TRP A 117 -0.42 0.82 -15.40
C TRP A 117 -0.59 -0.64 -15.82
N ARG A 118 -0.16 -0.99 -17.04
CA ARG A 118 -0.17 -2.39 -17.49
C ARG A 118 0.73 -3.27 -16.63
N THR A 119 1.91 -2.76 -16.28
CA THR A 119 2.87 -3.45 -15.40
C THR A 119 2.30 -3.59 -13.99
N PHE A 120 1.71 -2.52 -13.44
CA PHE A 120 1.07 -2.56 -12.13
C PHE A 120 -0.09 -3.55 -12.06
N TYR A 121 -0.92 -3.60 -13.11
CA TYR A 121 -2.00 -4.57 -13.20
C TYR A 121 -1.47 -6.01 -13.25
N HIS A 122 -0.41 -6.25 -14.02
CA HIS A 122 0.25 -7.55 -14.07
C HIS A 122 0.85 -7.95 -12.71
N ASP A 123 1.57 -7.04 -12.06
CA ASP A 123 2.16 -7.28 -10.74
C ASP A 123 1.06 -7.55 -9.69
N PHE A 124 -0.05 -6.79 -9.72
CA PHE A 124 -1.24 -7.06 -8.89
C PHE A 124 -1.84 -8.43 -9.14
N LYS A 125 -2.02 -8.82 -10.42
CA LYS A 125 -2.55 -10.14 -10.79
C LYS A 125 -1.63 -11.27 -10.36
N ASN A 126 -0.32 -11.08 -10.44
CA ASN A 126 0.63 -12.06 -9.92
C ASN A 126 0.50 -12.19 -8.40
N GLY A 127 0.30 -11.06 -7.71
CA GLY A 127 0.04 -11.03 -6.28
C GLY A 127 -1.19 -11.84 -5.87
N THR A 128 -2.28 -11.77 -6.63
CA THR A 128 -3.52 -12.54 -6.34
C THR A 128 -3.36 -14.04 -6.57
N GLN A 129 -2.39 -14.45 -7.38
CA GLN A 129 -2.08 -15.86 -7.66
C GLN A 129 -1.00 -16.43 -6.73
N ALA A 130 -0.23 -15.57 -6.07
CA ALA A 130 0.82 -15.98 -5.14
C ALA A 130 0.28 -16.36 -3.76
N LYS A 131 1.05 -17.16 -3.01
CA LYS A 131 0.76 -17.47 -1.61
C LYS A 131 0.66 -16.17 -0.79
N PRO A 132 -0.31 -16.03 0.12
CA PRO A 132 -0.36 -14.88 1.03
C PRO A 132 0.91 -14.78 1.87
N ILE A 133 1.67 -13.71 1.69
CA ILE A 133 2.95 -13.43 2.37
C ILE A 133 2.97 -12.11 3.13
N SER A 134 1.82 -11.44 3.27
CA SER A 134 1.73 -10.17 4.00
C SER A 134 2.20 -10.27 5.45
N THR A 135 2.00 -11.44 6.08
CA THR A 135 2.34 -11.71 7.49
C THR A 135 3.72 -12.32 7.69
N TRP A 136 4.50 -12.54 6.61
CA TRP A 136 5.82 -13.14 6.74
C TRP A 136 6.79 -12.14 7.36
N THR A 137 7.59 -12.63 8.29
CA THR A 137 8.58 -11.85 9.04
C THR A 137 10.00 -12.35 8.75
N ILE A 138 11.01 -11.55 9.08
CA ILE A 138 12.41 -12.00 8.94
C ILE A 138 12.69 -13.11 9.95
N GLU A 139 12.18 -12.97 11.17
CA GLU A 139 12.41 -13.85 12.31
C GLU A 139 11.99 -15.29 12.00
N ASP A 140 10.86 -15.46 11.31
CA ASP A 140 10.31 -16.77 10.99
C ASP A 140 11.01 -17.45 9.79
N TYR A 141 11.51 -16.65 8.83
CA TYR A 141 11.90 -17.16 7.51
C TYR A 141 13.38 -16.93 7.14
N ALA A 142 14.15 -16.16 7.92
CA ALA A 142 15.53 -15.81 7.60
C ALA A 142 16.45 -17.04 7.42
N HIS A 143 16.22 -18.11 8.18
CA HIS A 143 17.02 -19.34 8.12
C HIS A 143 16.62 -20.29 6.98
N CYS A 144 15.50 -20.04 6.31
CA CYS A 144 15.02 -20.87 5.22
C CYS A 144 15.76 -20.57 3.91
N GLN A 145 15.88 -21.57 3.03
CA GLN A 145 16.42 -21.39 1.69
C GLN A 145 15.52 -20.49 0.84
N THR A 146 16.10 -19.43 0.26
CA THR A 146 15.38 -18.44 -0.55
C THR A 146 14.70 -19.08 -1.76
N SER A 147 15.37 -20.04 -2.40
CA SER A 147 14.83 -20.76 -3.56
C SER A 147 13.56 -21.54 -3.21
N THR A 148 13.57 -22.27 -2.09
CA THR A 148 12.43 -23.04 -1.60
C THR A 148 11.26 -22.13 -1.20
N LEU A 149 11.53 -21.02 -0.53
CA LEU A 149 10.49 -20.05 -0.19
C LEU A 149 9.86 -19.44 -1.44
N ARG A 150 10.68 -19.07 -2.42
CA ARG A 150 10.21 -18.49 -3.70
C ARG A 150 9.34 -19.49 -4.46
N GLU A 151 9.77 -20.74 -4.54
CA GLU A 151 8.98 -21.82 -5.15
C GLU A 151 7.65 -21.99 -4.42
N ALA A 152 7.65 -22.02 -3.08
CA ALA A 152 6.42 -22.12 -2.29
C ALA A 152 5.45 -20.94 -2.50
N VAL A 153 5.96 -19.75 -2.81
CA VAL A 153 5.13 -18.56 -3.09
C VAL A 153 4.48 -18.64 -4.47
N PHE A 154 5.24 -19.03 -5.50
CA PHE A 154 4.79 -18.98 -6.89
C PHE A 154 4.13 -20.27 -7.39
N SER A 155 4.43 -21.43 -6.80
CA SER A 155 3.76 -22.71 -7.09
C SER A 155 2.42 -22.85 -6.36
N TYR A 156 1.99 -21.81 -5.64
CA TYR A 156 0.73 -21.81 -4.92
C TYR A 156 -0.46 -21.87 -5.87
N ALA A 157 -1.32 -22.87 -5.68
CA ALA A 157 -2.60 -22.95 -6.37
C ALA A 157 -3.66 -22.23 -5.51
N PRO A 158 -4.16 -21.05 -5.91
CA PRO A 158 -5.15 -20.33 -5.13
C PRO A 158 -6.44 -21.14 -5.03
N LYS A 159 -6.91 -21.38 -3.80
CA LYS A 159 -8.30 -21.81 -3.59
C LYS A 159 -9.18 -20.65 -4.01
N THR A 160 -9.97 -20.82 -5.07
CA THR A 160 -10.86 -19.78 -5.60
C THR A 160 -11.82 -19.31 -4.53
N HIS A 161 -11.46 -18.21 -3.87
CA HIS A 161 -12.40 -17.25 -3.35
C HIS A 161 -12.02 -15.92 -3.99
N PRO A 162 -12.86 -15.35 -4.87
CA PRO A 162 -12.71 -13.94 -5.22
C PRO A 162 -12.92 -13.15 -3.92
N MET A 163 -11.85 -12.90 -3.16
CA MET A 163 -11.94 -12.03 -2.00
C MET A 163 -12.28 -10.64 -2.53
N PRO A 164 -13.34 -9.98 -2.00
CA PRO A 164 -13.78 -8.70 -2.51
C PRO A 164 -12.81 -7.63 -1.99
N VAL A 165 -11.69 -7.45 -2.70
CA VAL A 165 -10.77 -6.31 -2.59
C VAL A 165 -11.56 -4.98 -2.57
N THR A 166 -12.69 -4.97 -3.27
CA THR A 166 -13.74 -3.94 -3.22
C THR A 166 -14.17 -3.59 -1.80
N SER A 167 -14.47 -4.52 -0.90
CA SER A 167 -15.11 -4.19 0.39
C SER A 167 -14.28 -3.26 1.31
N TRP A 168 -12.96 -3.46 1.41
CA TRP A 168 -12.10 -2.62 2.25
C TRP A 168 -11.77 -1.29 1.58
N ILE A 169 -11.48 -1.30 0.27
CA ILE A 169 -11.25 -0.07 -0.50
C ILE A 169 -12.52 0.80 -0.49
N THR A 170 -13.70 0.21 -0.66
CA THR A 170 -14.97 0.93 -0.58
C THR A 170 -15.23 1.44 0.84
N LYS A 171 -14.88 0.70 1.90
CA LYS A 171 -14.93 1.22 3.29
C LYS A 171 -14.02 2.43 3.47
N PHE A 172 -12.74 2.32 3.09
CA PHE A 172 -11.79 3.43 3.20
C PHE A 172 -12.24 4.66 2.39
N GLY A 173 -12.62 4.46 1.13
CA GLY A 173 -13.14 5.51 0.26
C GLY A 173 -14.40 6.17 0.82
N ALA A 174 -15.29 5.39 1.43
CA ALA A 174 -16.48 5.91 2.07
C ALA A 174 -16.16 6.74 3.33
N TYR A 175 -15.24 6.28 4.19
CA TYR A 175 -14.77 7.07 5.33
C TYR A 175 -14.10 8.38 4.90
N MET A 176 -13.29 8.35 3.84
CA MET A 176 -12.66 9.55 3.28
C MET A 176 -13.68 10.51 2.67
N ALA A 177 -14.67 10.01 1.95
CA ALA A 177 -15.76 10.84 1.42
C ALA A 177 -16.55 11.52 2.56
N ILE A 178 -16.85 10.79 3.63
CA ILE A 178 -17.49 11.35 4.83
C ILE A 178 -16.60 12.44 5.42
N PHE A 179 -15.33 12.15 5.71
CA PHE A 179 -14.41 13.09 6.35
C PHE A 179 -14.18 14.36 5.51
N LEU A 180 -13.89 14.23 4.22
CA LEU A 180 -13.65 15.38 3.34
C LEU A 180 -14.93 16.18 3.11
N GLY A 181 -16.08 15.50 2.95
CA GLY A 181 -17.38 16.16 2.82
C GLY A 181 -17.74 16.95 4.08
N THR A 182 -17.57 16.37 5.27
CA THR A 182 -17.84 17.06 6.54
C THR A 182 -16.85 18.17 6.84
N ALA A 183 -15.55 17.97 6.59
CA ALA A 183 -14.55 19.02 6.73
C ALA A 183 -14.81 20.21 5.80
N GLY A 184 -15.19 19.93 4.53
CA GLY A 184 -15.59 20.96 3.58
C GLY A 184 -16.81 21.76 4.04
N MET A 185 -17.82 21.09 4.60
CA MET A 185 -18.98 21.77 5.20
C MET A 185 -18.60 22.64 6.40
N LEU A 186 -17.76 22.14 7.31
CA LEU A 186 -17.28 22.90 8.48
C LEU A 186 -16.49 24.14 8.07
N PHE A 187 -15.68 24.04 7.01
CA PHE A 187 -14.95 25.18 6.44
C PHE A 187 -15.89 26.27 5.90
N CYS A 188 -17.05 25.88 5.36
CA CYS A 188 -18.03 26.82 4.80
C CYS A 188 -18.88 27.53 5.86
N LEU A 189 -19.01 26.97 7.07
CA LEU A 189 -19.86 27.51 8.15
C LEU A 189 -19.68 29.02 8.41
N PRO A 190 -18.47 29.58 8.61
CA PRO A 190 -18.33 31.01 8.90
C PRO A 190 -18.84 31.91 7.76
N PHE A 191 -18.76 31.45 6.51
CA PHE A 191 -19.13 32.21 5.33
C PHE A 191 -20.64 32.14 5.02
N LEU A 192 -21.32 31.07 5.44
CA LEU A 192 -22.77 30.92 5.30
C LEU A 192 -23.56 31.96 6.10
N PHE A 193 -22.95 32.56 7.12
CA PHE A 193 -23.53 33.62 7.94
C PHE A 193 -22.93 35.01 7.63
N SER A 194 -22.18 35.15 6.52
CA SER A 194 -21.66 36.43 6.07
C SER A 194 -22.79 37.35 5.59
N SER A 195 -22.60 38.66 5.70
CA SER A 195 -23.51 39.66 5.13
C SER A 195 -23.30 39.88 3.62
N SER A 196 -22.21 39.33 3.05
CA SER A 196 -21.92 39.38 1.63
C SER A 196 -22.62 38.26 0.86
N ILE A 197 -23.33 38.60 -0.22
CA ILE A 197 -23.96 37.61 -1.12
C ILE A 197 -22.90 36.73 -1.81
N GLU A 198 -21.72 37.27 -2.09
CA GLU A 198 -20.62 36.52 -2.71
C GLU A 198 -20.14 35.38 -1.80
N ASP A 199 -20.03 35.65 -0.50
CA ASP A 199 -19.66 34.66 0.51
C ASP A 199 -20.75 33.61 0.70
N ILE A 200 -22.02 34.03 0.73
CA ILE A 200 -23.17 33.12 0.85
C ILE A 200 -23.24 32.17 -0.34
N VAL A 201 -23.09 32.68 -1.56
CA VAL A 201 -23.12 31.86 -2.78
C VAL A 201 -21.86 30.99 -2.86
N GLY A 202 -20.69 31.57 -2.56
CA GLY A 202 -19.40 30.89 -2.56
C GLY A 202 -19.31 29.75 -1.56
N ALA A 203 -19.98 29.86 -0.40
CA ALA A 203 -20.01 28.84 0.63
C ALA A 203 -21.22 27.88 0.52
N GLY A 204 -22.34 28.36 -0.04
CA GLY A 204 -23.57 27.58 -0.19
C GLY A 204 -23.41 26.38 -1.12
N PHE A 205 -22.82 26.57 -2.31
CA PHE A 205 -22.62 25.46 -3.26
C PHE A 205 -21.67 24.37 -2.73
N PRO A 206 -20.48 24.70 -2.19
CA PRO A 206 -19.61 23.69 -1.59
C PRO A 206 -20.21 23.00 -0.37
N PHE A 207 -21.02 23.70 0.44
CA PHE A 207 -21.71 23.09 1.58
C PHE A 207 -22.70 22.00 1.14
N VAL A 208 -23.52 22.28 0.12
CA VAL A 208 -24.44 21.29 -0.46
C VAL A 208 -23.66 20.15 -1.11
N GLY A 209 -22.59 20.46 -1.86
CA GLY A 209 -21.71 19.45 -2.47
C GLY A 209 -21.08 18.53 -1.41
N GLY A 210 -20.58 19.08 -0.31
CA GLY A 210 -20.05 18.35 0.83
C GLY A 210 -21.09 17.44 1.49
N THR A 211 -22.34 17.92 1.62
CA THR A 211 -23.47 17.12 2.13
C THR A 211 -23.73 15.90 1.26
N ILE A 212 -23.75 16.06 -0.07
CA ILE A 212 -23.96 14.98 -1.04
C ILE A 212 -22.84 13.95 -0.94
N ILE A 213 -21.58 14.39 -0.92
CA ILE A 213 -20.41 13.50 -0.84
C ILE A 213 -20.41 12.72 0.47
N ALA A 214 -20.66 13.39 1.61
CA ALA A 214 -20.71 12.72 2.91
C ALA A 214 -21.85 11.70 3.00
N SER A 215 -23.03 12.05 2.46
CA SER A 215 -24.19 11.14 2.41
C SER A 215 -23.93 9.93 1.53
N ALA A 216 -23.27 10.12 0.37
CA ALA A 216 -22.87 9.02 -0.51
C ALA A 216 -21.91 8.04 0.19
N GLY A 217 -20.96 8.56 0.98
CA GLY A 217 -20.08 7.73 1.82
C GLY A 217 -20.86 6.93 2.87
N LEU A 218 -21.82 7.55 3.57
CA LEU A 218 -22.69 6.86 4.53
C LEU A 218 -23.51 5.73 3.88
N ILE A 219 -24.10 5.99 2.69
CA ILE A 219 -24.86 5.00 1.94
C ILE A 219 -23.96 3.82 1.52
N ALA A 220 -22.73 4.11 1.08
CA ALA A 220 -21.76 3.07 0.73
C ALA A 220 -21.43 2.18 1.94
N LEU A 221 -21.17 2.75 3.12
CA LEU A 221 -20.93 1.98 4.35
C LEU A 221 -22.15 1.16 4.79
N SER A 222 -23.36 1.73 4.65
CA SER A 222 -24.62 1.04 4.94
C SER A 222 -24.80 -0.19 4.05
N ASN A 223 -24.54 -0.06 2.76
CA ASN A 223 -24.66 -1.18 1.81
C ASN A 223 -23.62 -2.28 2.05
N ILE A 224 -22.41 -1.94 2.50
CA ILE A 224 -21.38 -2.94 2.83
C ILE A 224 -21.68 -3.67 4.15
N SER A 225 -22.42 -3.04 5.06
CA SER A 225 -22.75 -3.61 6.37
C SER A 225 -23.98 -4.53 6.35
N LYS A 226 -24.70 -4.62 5.22
CA LYS A 226 -25.85 -5.53 5.09
C LYS A 226 -25.37 -6.99 5.11
N PRO A 227 -25.90 -7.85 5.99
CA PRO A 227 -25.54 -9.26 6.02
C PRO A 227 -25.93 -9.93 4.69
N GLN A 228 -25.07 -10.82 4.17
CA GLN A 228 -25.44 -11.66 3.04
C GLN A 228 -26.63 -12.54 3.44
N PRO A 229 -27.64 -12.71 2.58
CA PRO A 229 -28.72 -13.64 2.85
C PRO A 229 -28.11 -15.04 3.05
N ALA A 230 -28.39 -15.65 4.19
CA ALA A 230 -27.97 -17.01 4.47
C ALA A 230 -28.47 -17.92 3.35
N PHE A 231 -27.54 -18.62 2.67
CA PHE A 231 -27.91 -19.68 1.75
C PHE A 231 -28.54 -20.80 2.59
N THR A 232 -29.86 -20.75 2.73
CA THR A 232 -30.65 -21.83 3.32
C THR A 232 -30.56 -23.01 2.37
N LEU A 233 -29.70 -23.98 2.73
CA LEU A 233 -29.82 -25.34 2.23
C LEU A 233 -31.17 -25.88 2.71
N SER A 234 -32.22 -25.67 1.93
CA SER A 234 -33.44 -26.43 2.06
C SER A 234 -33.20 -27.77 1.40
N GLY A 235 -32.88 -28.77 2.21
CA GLY A 235 -32.98 -30.16 1.81
C GLY A 235 -34.44 -30.52 1.59
N LYS A 236 -34.74 -31.04 0.41
CA LYS A 236 -35.59 -32.21 0.16
C LYS A 236 -35.30 -32.72 -1.25
#